data_AF-T1I2W3-F1
#
_entry.id   AF-T1I2W3-F1
#
_cell.length_a   1.000
_cell.length_b   1.000
_cell.length_c   1.000
_cell.angle_alpha   90.00
_cell.angle_beta   90.00
_cell.angle_gamma   90.00
#
_symmetry.space_group_name_H-M   'P 1'
#
loop_
_entity.id
_entity.type
_entity.pdbx_description
1 polymer ?
#
loop_
_entity_poly.entity_id
_entity_poly.type
_entity_poly.pdbx_seq_one_letter_code
_entity_poly.pdbx_strand_id
1 'polypeptide(L)'
;MKDVAVGRYALNAGDRDVLFLDMDGCDEEAWRALRDALACFSCFTGAPVTVDILLARAGDLPIRPVSDHSGDDLSRLVDLNNVTQQTVDDLRSAMWHPSVLADAQPKCGRHNAWASMGCRLAWFIGTEFENQARELWLEWSVAGGGSAADITEAERRWDEGKLVADRTGYQAILTRAQKEGWINPGAERMRLSSAASVDDFEDLTSTEVAEPAPLPPFRRDNKGAIEAIIDNVALALLRPTFTGVEIRYDIFRDAIMLAPKGTNGWRAFGDEDYSELRVILSRRSFKEVNKDLMRDAVFMVAKRQPFDSATTWLNGLEWDGVPRIEYFYHTHFGTADTPYTRAVSMYMWTALAGRVLEPGIKADMVPILVGAQGLRKSAGIAALSPDPEFFADISFADKDDDLARKMRGCLVAEISELRGLNTKDLESIKAWVTRTHDKWVPKFREFTTTFARRGIHLGSSNEDEFLADKTGNRRWLPVDVVEMVDTDAIARNRELLWAERPVPTVPTVPTYYFLCVCDHITPFYQFI
;
A
#
# COMPACT_ATOMS: atom_id res chain seq x y z
N MET A 1 4.61 -37.09 1.46
CA MET A 1 5.96 -37.61 1.23
C MET A 1 5.86 -39.07 0.81
N LYS A 2 6.24 -39.44 -0.43
CA LYS A 2 6.40 -40.84 -0.82
C LYS A 2 7.89 -41.13 -0.90
N ASP A 3 8.32 -42.12 -0.13
CA ASP A 3 9.68 -42.63 0.03
C ASP A 3 10.47 -42.07 1.24
N VAL A 4 10.40 -42.83 2.34
CA VAL A 4 11.07 -42.57 3.62
C VAL A 4 12.59 -42.77 3.51
N ALA A 5 13.09 -43.39 2.43
CA ALA A 5 14.52 -43.65 2.26
C ALA A 5 15.29 -42.50 1.59
N VAL A 6 14.62 -41.56 0.91
CA VAL A 6 15.29 -40.52 0.08
C VAL A 6 14.86 -39.08 0.44
N GLY A 7 13.95 -38.90 1.40
CA GLY A 7 13.45 -37.58 1.83
C GLY A 7 14.46 -36.76 2.65
N ARG A 8 14.69 -35.51 2.24
CA ARG A 8 15.55 -34.53 2.94
C ARG A 8 15.11 -34.37 4.40
N TYR A 9 15.87 -34.92 5.33
CA TYR A 9 15.61 -34.85 6.76
C TYR A 9 15.61 -33.40 7.28
N ALA A 10 14.66 -33.10 8.17
CA ALA A 10 14.61 -31.89 9.00
C ALA A 10 15.89 -31.68 9.84
N LEU A 11 16.70 -32.72 10.04
CA LEU A 11 17.99 -32.67 10.73
C LEU A 11 19.06 -31.83 10.00
N ASN A 12 18.89 -31.52 8.71
CA ASN A 12 19.79 -30.63 7.96
C ASN A 12 19.39 -29.14 8.02
N ALA A 13 18.37 -28.78 8.82
CA ALA A 13 17.82 -27.42 8.82
C ALA A 13 18.77 -26.37 9.42
N GLY A 14 19.67 -26.72 10.35
CA GLY A 14 20.53 -25.74 11.04
C GLY A 14 19.72 -24.59 11.69
N ASP A 15 20.41 -23.56 12.18
CA ASP A 15 19.79 -22.31 12.69
C ASP A 15 19.20 -21.48 11.53
N ARG A 16 18.09 -21.95 10.93
CA ARG A 16 17.33 -21.19 9.94
C ARG A 16 16.03 -20.69 10.56
N ASP A 17 15.78 -19.38 10.42
CA ASP A 17 14.58 -18.70 10.92
C ASP A 17 13.29 -19.04 10.15
N VAL A 18 13.37 -19.83 9.07
CA VAL A 18 12.23 -20.19 8.21
C VAL A 18 12.33 -21.65 7.76
N LEU A 19 11.24 -22.41 7.92
CA LEU A 19 11.11 -23.80 7.45
C LEU A 19 9.96 -23.91 6.44
N PHE A 20 10.29 -24.19 5.18
CA PHE A 20 9.28 -24.55 4.16
C PHE A 20 9.13 -26.06 4.11
N LEU A 21 7.93 -26.54 4.41
CA LEU A 21 7.57 -27.96 4.34
C LEU A 21 6.70 -28.22 3.12
N ASP A 22 7.19 -29.08 2.24
CA ASP A 22 6.40 -29.64 1.14
C ASP A 22 5.45 -30.71 1.70
N MET A 23 4.16 -30.43 1.65
CA MET A 23 3.10 -31.26 2.25
C MET A 23 2.48 -32.25 1.26
N ASP A 24 3.03 -32.39 0.05
CA ASP A 24 2.52 -33.30 -0.97
C ASP A 24 2.47 -34.76 -0.45
N GLY A 25 1.27 -35.30 -0.25
CA GLY A 25 1.03 -36.64 0.28
C GLY A 25 1.28 -36.80 1.78
N CYS A 26 0.96 -35.79 2.59
CA CYS A 26 0.93 -35.90 4.05
C CYS A 26 -0.43 -36.47 4.49
N ASP A 27 -0.43 -37.67 5.08
CA ASP A 27 -1.60 -38.28 5.71
C ASP A 27 -1.69 -37.89 7.19
N GLU A 28 -2.79 -38.27 7.85
CA GLU A 28 -3.05 -37.89 9.25
C GLU A 28 -1.98 -38.42 10.21
N GLU A 29 -1.39 -39.58 9.90
CA GLU A 29 -0.36 -40.21 10.71
C GLU A 29 0.99 -39.48 10.57
N ALA A 30 1.36 -39.10 9.34
CA ALA A 30 2.52 -38.25 9.07
C ALA A 30 2.35 -36.85 9.67
N TRP A 31 1.15 -36.27 9.64
CA TRP A 31 0.85 -34.99 10.27
C TRP A 31 1.03 -35.02 11.79
N ARG A 32 0.55 -36.08 12.47
CA ARG A 32 0.72 -36.24 13.92
C ARG A 32 2.20 -36.36 14.31
N ALA A 33 2.98 -37.13 13.55
CA ALA A 33 4.42 -37.24 13.77
C ALA A 33 5.16 -35.89 13.54
N LEU A 34 4.73 -35.12 12.54
CA LEU A 34 5.29 -33.81 12.21
C LEU A 34 4.94 -32.76 13.27
N ARG A 35 3.68 -32.75 13.74
CA ARG A 35 3.21 -31.89 14.83
C ARG A 35 4.01 -32.11 16.11
N ASP A 36 4.28 -33.36 16.46
CA ASP A 36 5.03 -33.70 17.68
C ASP A 36 6.52 -33.29 17.55
N ALA A 37 7.08 -33.31 16.33
CA ALA A 37 8.42 -32.77 16.04
C ALA A 37 8.46 -31.23 15.99
N LEU A 38 7.35 -30.58 15.64
CA LEU A 38 7.20 -29.12 15.60
C LEU A 38 6.75 -28.53 16.94
N ALA A 39 6.44 -29.34 17.94
CA ALA A 39 6.05 -28.92 19.30
C ALA A 39 7.15 -28.13 20.05
N CYS A 40 8.37 -28.13 19.53
CA CYS A 40 9.47 -27.26 19.98
C CYS A 40 9.34 -25.81 19.52
N PHE A 41 8.38 -25.50 18.63
CA PHE A 41 8.01 -24.18 18.15
C PHE A 41 6.59 -23.86 18.62
N SER A 42 6.27 -22.58 18.89
CA SER A 42 4.92 -22.18 19.32
C SER A 42 3.89 -22.46 18.23
N CYS A 43 3.23 -23.61 18.30
CA CYS A 43 2.30 -24.10 17.30
C CYS A 43 0.85 -23.74 17.62
N PHE A 44 0.08 -23.49 16.56
CA PHE A 44 -1.35 -23.22 16.57
C PHE A 44 -2.13 -24.42 17.15
N THR A 45 -3.02 -24.18 18.11
CA THR A 45 -3.86 -25.20 18.78
C THR A 45 -5.21 -25.42 18.08
N GLY A 46 -5.28 -25.25 16.77
CA GLY A 46 -6.49 -25.52 15.99
C GLY A 46 -6.59 -26.99 15.57
N ALA A 47 -7.76 -27.60 15.81
CA ALA A 47 -8.06 -28.92 15.25
C ALA A 47 -8.33 -28.81 13.73
N PRO A 48 -7.90 -29.80 12.93
CA PRO A 48 -8.23 -29.84 11.49
C PRO A 48 -9.74 -29.92 11.31
N VAL A 49 -10.32 -28.97 10.57
CA VAL A 49 -11.75 -28.95 10.23
C VAL A 49 -11.89 -29.47 8.81
N THR A 50 -12.50 -30.64 8.65
CA THR A 50 -12.95 -31.14 7.34
C THR A 50 -14.21 -30.41 6.89
N VAL A 51 -14.34 -30.16 5.59
CA VAL A 51 -15.47 -29.44 4.97
C VAL A 51 -16.83 -30.08 5.35
N ASP A 52 -16.87 -31.40 5.52
CA ASP A 52 -18.07 -32.14 5.94
C ASP A 52 -18.57 -31.76 7.36
N ILE A 53 -17.68 -31.34 8.26
CA ILE A 53 -18.02 -30.94 9.64
C ILE A 53 -18.61 -29.51 9.66
N LEU A 54 -18.18 -28.64 8.73
CA LEU A 54 -18.72 -27.29 8.56
C LEU A 54 -20.14 -27.30 8.00
N LEU A 55 -20.42 -28.20 7.05
CA LEU A 55 -21.75 -28.35 6.45
C LEU A 55 -22.77 -29.00 7.40
N ALA A 56 -22.33 -29.85 8.33
CA ALA A 56 -23.20 -30.51 9.31
C ALA A 56 -23.60 -29.62 10.51
N ARG A 57 -23.00 -28.43 10.68
CA ARG A 57 -23.25 -27.52 11.82
C ARG A 57 -24.06 -26.27 11.50
N ALA A 58 -24.50 -26.11 10.25
CA ALA A 58 -25.44 -25.05 9.88
C ALA A 58 -26.86 -25.37 10.40
N GLY A 59 -27.03 -25.35 11.72
CA GLY A 59 -28.35 -25.25 12.33
C GLY A 59 -28.73 -23.77 12.39
N ASP A 60 -29.93 -23.44 11.90
CA ASP A 60 -30.53 -22.10 11.87
C ASP A 60 -30.23 -21.29 13.13
N LEU A 61 -29.35 -20.29 13.01
CA LEU A 61 -29.21 -19.25 14.02
C LEU A 61 -30.13 -18.08 13.64
N PRO A 62 -31.02 -17.64 14.55
CA PRO A 62 -31.94 -16.56 14.26
C PRO A 62 -31.16 -15.26 14.08
N ILE A 63 -31.35 -14.63 12.92
CA ILE A 63 -30.89 -13.28 12.61
C ILE A 63 -31.54 -12.34 13.64
N ARG A 64 -30.73 -11.72 14.50
CA ARG A 64 -31.18 -10.52 15.22
C ARG A 64 -31.19 -9.36 14.23
N PRO A 65 -32.24 -8.53 14.20
CA PRO A 65 -32.23 -7.35 13.34
C PRO A 65 -31.08 -6.45 13.79
N VAL A 66 -30.14 -6.21 12.88
CA VAL A 66 -29.14 -5.16 13.00
C VAL A 66 -29.91 -3.84 12.93
N SER A 67 -29.80 -3.02 13.97
CA SER A 67 -30.30 -1.66 13.94
C SER A 67 -29.57 -0.90 12.82
N ASP A 68 -30.34 -0.23 11.99
CA ASP A 68 -29.91 0.58 10.86
C ASP A 68 -29.04 1.73 11.37
N HIS A 69 -27.72 1.52 11.43
CA HIS A 69 -26.74 2.56 11.72
C HIS A 69 -26.15 3.04 10.40
N SER A 70 -26.69 4.17 9.95
CA SER A 70 -26.28 4.92 8.76
C SER A 70 -24.76 5.16 8.72
N GLY A 71 -24.18 5.16 7.53
CA GLY A 71 -22.73 5.33 7.26
C GLY A 71 -22.04 6.62 7.75
N ASP A 72 -22.70 7.45 8.57
CA ASP A 72 -22.09 8.60 9.25
C ASP A 72 -21.20 8.19 10.45
N ASP A 73 -21.42 7.01 11.06
CA ASP A 73 -20.67 6.58 12.26
C ASP A 73 -19.18 6.31 11.99
N LEU A 74 -18.81 5.89 10.77
CA LEU A 74 -17.40 5.65 10.41
C LEU A 74 -16.64 6.97 10.17
N SER A 75 -17.26 7.98 9.54
CA SER A 75 -16.67 9.33 9.43
C SER A 75 -16.47 9.94 10.81
N ARG A 76 -17.47 9.75 11.69
CA ARG A 76 -17.43 10.18 13.07
C ARG A 76 -16.27 9.53 13.83
N LEU A 77 -16.07 8.23 13.72
CA LEU A 77 -14.98 7.52 14.38
C LEU A 77 -13.60 7.98 13.88
N VAL A 78 -13.44 8.19 12.56
CA VAL A 78 -12.17 8.66 11.97
C VAL A 78 -11.79 10.07 12.46
N ASP A 79 -12.74 11.00 12.50
CA ASP A 79 -12.47 12.38 12.94
C ASP A 79 -12.20 12.51 14.46
N LEU A 80 -12.67 11.53 15.24
CA LEU A 80 -12.50 11.48 16.69
C LEU A 80 -11.22 10.75 17.13
N ASN A 81 -10.61 9.93 16.25
CA ASN A 81 -9.45 9.09 16.57
C ASN A 81 -8.16 9.84 16.98
N ASN A 82 -8.14 11.17 16.87
CA ASN A 82 -7.00 12.02 17.28
C ASN A 82 -7.43 13.19 18.20
N VAL A 83 -8.61 13.12 18.80
CA VAL A 83 -9.05 14.14 19.76
C VAL A 83 -8.28 13.96 21.05
N THR A 84 -7.61 15.02 21.49
CA THR A 84 -6.91 15.08 22.76
C THR A 84 -7.56 16.13 23.65
N GLN A 85 -7.20 16.17 24.94
CA GLN A 85 -7.61 17.26 25.83
C GLN A 85 -7.29 18.65 25.25
N GLN A 86 -6.17 18.73 24.52
CA GLN A 86 -5.72 19.94 23.86
C GLN A 86 -6.65 20.39 22.72
N THR A 87 -7.30 19.45 22.03
CA THR A 87 -8.32 19.74 21.00
C THR A 87 -9.54 20.43 21.61
N VAL A 88 -9.93 20.04 22.83
CA VAL A 88 -11.03 20.66 23.57
C VAL A 88 -10.66 22.10 23.98
N ASP A 89 -9.42 22.34 24.40
CA ASP A 89 -8.92 23.69 24.70
C ASP A 89 -8.88 24.59 23.47
N ASP A 90 -8.51 24.04 22.31
CA ASP A 90 -8.52 24.77 21.04
C ASP A 90 -9.95 25.12 20.61
N LEU A 91 -10.89 24.18 20.79
CA LEU A 91 -12.31 24.42 20.55
C LEU A 91 -12.84 25.54 21.45
N ARG A 92 -12.48 25.53 22.74
CA ARG A 92 -12.80 26.61 23.68
C ARG A 92 -12.24 27.95 23.18
N SER A 93 -10.97 28.01 22.80
CA SER A 93 -10.35 29.23 22.27
C SER A 93 -11.05 29.74 21.00
N ALA A 94 -11.37 28.84 20.07
CA ALA A 94 -12.07 29.17 18.82
C ALA A 94 -13.50 29.68 19.05
N MET A 95 -14.25 29.04 19.95
CA MET A 95 -15.63 29.40 20.26
C MET A 95 -15.76 30.77 20.93
N TRP A 96 -14.76 31.18 21.73
CA TRP A 96 -14.72 32.48 22.40
C TRP A 96 -14.11 33.61 21.56
N HIS A 97 -13.71 33.34 20.31
CA HIS A 97 -13.33 34.40 19.39
C HIS A 97 -14.51 35.36 19.15
N PRO A 98 -14.33 36.70 19.18
CA PRO A 98 -15.44 37.66 19.17
C PRO A 98 -16.47 37.45 18.05
N SER A 99 -16.01 37.10 16.84
CA SER A 99 -16.89 36.84 15.68
C SER A 99 -17.71 35.56 15.80
N VAL A 100 -17.18 34.55 16.50
CA VAL A 100 -17.85 33.25 16.74
C VAL A 100 -18.79 33.38 17.93
N LEU A 101 -18.35 34.04 19.01
CA LEU A 101 -19.17 34.29 20.19
C LEU A 101 -20.45 35.10 19.87
N ALA A 102 -20.40 35.98 18.87
CA ALA A 102 -21.57 36.69 18.37
C ALA A 102 -22.68 35.76 17.84
N ASP A 103 -22.36 34.51 17.47
CA ASP A 103 -23.35 33.52 17.03
C ASP A 103 -24.17 32.91 18.17
N ALA A 104 -23.71 33.06 19.41
CA ALA A 104 -24.45 32.68 20.59
C ALA A 104 -25.49 33.74 21.02
N GLN A 105 -25.51 34.93 20.38
CA GLN A 105 -26.44 36.00 20.73
C GLN A 105 -27.88 35.69 20.28
N PRO A 106 -28.88 35.80 21.18
CA PRO A 106 -30.28 35.63 20.82
C PRO A 106 -30.72 36.68 19.78
N LYS A 107 -31.33 36.24 18.67
CA LYS A 107 -31.97 37.08 17.62
C LYS A 107 -31.04 37.74 16.57
N CYS A 108 -29.84 37.21 16.32
CA CYS A 108 -28.91 37.73 15.30
C CYS A 108 -29.34 37.54 13.83
N GLY A 109 -30.57 37.08 13.54
CA GLY A 109 -31.11 36.97 12.17
C GLY A 109 -30.38 35.99 11.24
N ARG A 110 -29.33 35.31 11.72
CA ARG A 110 -28.64 34.21 11.02
C ARG A 110 -29.34 32.90 11.37
N HIS A 111 -29.94 32.26 10.38
CA HIS A 111 -31.09 31.36 10.51
C HIS A 111 -30.97 30.09 11.40
N ASN A 112 -29.84 29.76 12.06
CA ASN A 112 -29.75 28.80 13.20
C ASN A 112 -28.30 28.60 13.72
N ALA A 113 -27.45 29.64 13.75
CA ALA A 113 -26.02 29.48 14.03
C ALA A 113 -25.72 28.89 15.44
N TRP A 114 -26.53 29.25 16.44
CA TRP A 114 -26.46 28.68 17.79
C TRP A 114 -26.76 27.18 17.80
N ALA A 115 -27.88 26.76 17.18
CA ALA A 115 -28.26 25.34 17.11
C ALA A 115 -27.24 24.49 16.32
N SER A 116 -26.70 25.03 15.22
CA SER A 116 -25.64 24.36 14.46
C SER A 116 -24.35 24.18 15.26
N MET A 117 -24.02 25.09 16.18
CA MET A 117 -22.88 24.91 17.08
C MET A 117 -23.11 23.72 18.03
N GLY A 118 -24.33 23.58 18.56
CA GLY A 118 -24.73 22.43 19.37
C GLY A 118 -24.63 21.11 18.59
N CYS A 119 -25.08 21.06 17.33
CA CYS A 119 -24.96 19.87 16.48
C CYS A 119 -23.50 19.47 16.18
N ARG A 120 -22.59 20.45 16.05
CA ARG A 120 -21.16 20.18 15.86
C ARG A 120 -20.49 19.61 17.10
N LEU A 121 -20.87 20.10 18.28
CA LEU A 121 -20.39 19.55 19.55
C LEU A 121 -21.03 18.20 19.88
N ALA A 122 -22.22 17.91 19.35
CA ALA A 122 -22.88 16.61 19.49
C ALA A 122 -22.07 15.43 18.89
N TRP A 123 -21.06 15.71 18.07
CA TRP A 123 -20.07 14.70 17.63
C TRP A 123 -19.31 14.06 18.79
N PHE A 124 -19.24 14.70 19.97
CA PHE A 124 -18.61 14.14 21.16
C PHE A 124 -19.54 13.28 22.03
N ILE A 125 -20.84 13.15 21.72
CA ILE A 125 -21.80 12.34 22.49
C ILE A 125 -21.42 10.85 22.45
N GLY A 126 -21.23 10.19 23.58
CA GLY A 126 -20.75 8.81 23.66
C GLY A 126 -19.23 8.65 23.59
N THR A 127 -18.48 9.75 23.62
CA THR A 127 -17.01 9.76 23.77
C THR A 127 -16.61 10.16 25.20
N GLU A 128 -15.35 9.93 25.57
CA GLU A 128 -14.81 10.39 26.87
C GLU A 128 -14.87 11.92 27.06
N PHE A 129 -14.98 12.69 25.97
CA PHE A 129 -15.05 14.15 25.97
C PHE A 129 -16.49 14.70 25.99
N GLU A 130 -17.51 13.84 26.03
CA GLU A 130 -18.92 14.25 26.00
C GLU A 130 -19.25 15.31 27.07
N ASN A 131 -18.84 15.07 28.31
CA ASN A 131 -19.11 15.98 29.42
C ASN A 131 -18.46 17.36 29.20
N GLN A 132 -17.25 17.39 28.63
CA GLN A 132 -16.54 18.64 28.36
C GLN A 132 -17.17 19.39 27.18
N ALA A 133 -17.60 18.67 26.14
CA ALA A 133 -18.34 19.27 25.03
C ALA A 133 -19.69 19.84 25.47
N ARG A 134 -20.39 19.14 26.37
CA ARG A 134 -21.63 19.62 27.01
C ARG A 134 -21.36 20.90 27.82
N GLU A 135 -20.30 20.92 28.61
CA GLU A 135 -19.93 22.10 29.39
C GLU A 135 -19.59 23.30 28.49
N LEU A 136 -18.79 23.10 27.44
CA LEU A 136 -18.48 24.13 26.44
C LEU A 136 -19.75 24.68 25.78
N TRP A 137 -20.68 23.81 25.42
CA TRP A 137 -21.96 24.19 24.83
C TRP A 137 -22.77 25.11 25.75
N LEU A 138 -22.86 24.78 27.04
CA LEU A 138 -23.58 25.56 28.03
C LEU A 138 -22.89 26.89 28.30
N GLU A 139 -21.59 26.87 28.62
CA GLU A 139 -20.80 28.07 28.89
C GLU A 139 -20.82 29.06 27.73
N TRP A 140 -20.71 28.57 26.50
CA TRP A 140 -20.75 29.39 25.31
C TRP A 140 -22.14 30.01 25.07
N SER A 141 -23.20 29.25 25.34
CA SER A 141 -24.57 29.74 25.28
C SER A 141 -24.84 30.85 26.30
N VAL A 142 -24.22 30.79 27.48
CA VAL A 142 -24.26 31.86 28.48
C VAL A 142 -23.45 33.08 28.01
N ALA A 143 -22.23 32.85 27.53
CA ALA A 143 -21.30 33.91 27.14
C ALA A 143 -21.83 34.77 25.97
N GLY A 144 -22.73 34.22 25.14
CA GLY A 144 -23.48 34.97 24.12
C GLY A 144 -24.53 35.97 24.64
N GLY A 145 -24.72 36.10 25.96
CA GLY A 145 -25.72 36.98 26.55
C GLY A 145 -27.12 36.37 26.62
N GLY A 146 -27.22 35.05 26.67
CA GLY A 146 -28.47 34.32 26.83
C GLY A 146 -29.17 34.64 28.16
N SER A 147 -30.51 34.65 28.15
CA SER A 147 -31.33 34.74 29.36
C SER A 147 -31.34 33.40 30.11
N ALA A 148 -31.79 33.38 31.37
CA ALA A 148 -31.94 32.12 32.13
C ALA A 148 -32.81 31.07 31.39
N ALA A 149 -33.77 31.51 30.57
CA ALA A 149 -34.59 30.63 29.74
C ALA A 149 -33.82 30.01 28.57
N ASP A 150 -32.82 30.71 28.02
CA ASP A 150 -32.00 30.20 26.91
C ASP A 150 -31.00 29.12 27.40
N ILE A 151 -30.55 29.23 28.64
CA ILE A 151 -29.71 28.22 29.30
C ILE A 151 -30.50 26.93 29.51
N THR A 152 -31.72 27.04 30.04
CA THR A 152 -32.60 25.87 30.21
C THR A 152 -32.94 25.22 28.87
N GLU A 153 -33.07 26.00 27.78
CA GLU A 153 -33.25 25.44 26.44
C GLU A 153 -31.97 24.76 25.90
N ALA A 154 -30.79 25.30 26.20
CA ALA A 154 -29.50 24.69 25.86
C ALA A 154 -29.31 23.32 26.53
N GLU A 155 -29.60 23.23 27.83
CA GLU A 155 -29.59 22.00 28.63
C GLU A 155 -30.59 21.00 28.06
N ARG A 156 -31.85 21.44 27.88
CA ARG A 156 -32.92 20.60 27.36
C ARG A 156 -32.60 20.02 25.98
N ARG A 157 -31.96 20.79 25.10
CA ARG A 157 -31.59 20.30 23.75
C ARG A 157 -30.48 19.26 23.78
N TRP A 158 -29.52 19.39 24.68
CA TRP A 158 -28.45 18.41 24.85
C TRP A 158 -28.99 17.13 25.49
N ASP A 159 -29.68 17.25 26.62
CA ASP A 159 -30.07 16.12 27.45
C ASP A 159 -31.26 15.32 26.87
N GLU A 160 -32.16 15.95 26.12
CA GLU A 160 -33.24 15.24 25.41
C GLU A 160 -32.80 14.68 24.04
N GLY A 161 -31.50 14.75 23.70
CA GLY A 161 -30.97 14.21 22.43
C GLY A 161 -31.48 14.93 21.19
N LYS A 162 -31.82 16.22 21.30
CA LYS A 162 -32.31 17.04 20.16
C LYS A 162 -31.18 17.59 19.30
N LEU A 163 -29.94 17.44 19.73
CA LEU A 163 -28.74 17.77 18.95
C LEU A 163 -28.24 16.48 18.29
N VAL A 164 -28.24 16.46 16.96
CA VAL A 164 -27.74 15.34 16.16
C VAL A 164 -26.41 15.75 15.58
N ALA A 165 -25.43 14.85 15.60
CA ALA A 165 -24.18 15.00 14.86
C ALA A 165 -24.52 15.23 13.38
N ASP A 166 -24.36 16.46 12.90
CA ASP A 166 -24.64 16.79 11.49
C ASP A 166 -23.46 16.41 10.60
N ARG A 167 -23.60 16.50 9.26
CA ARG A 167 -22.52 16.21 8.30
C ARG A 167 -21.26 17.08 8.48
N THR A 168 -21.29 18.12 9.32
CA THR A 168 -20.17 19.01 9.60
C THR A 168 -19.65 18.78 11.02
N GLY A 169 -18.56 18.04 11.16
CA GLY A 169 -17.96 17.74 12.47
C GLY A 169 -17.42 18.96 13.23
N TYR A 170 -16.92 18.72 14.45
CA TYR A 170 -16.37 19.74 15.34
C TYR A 170 -15.28 20.62 14.69
N GLN A 171 -14.54 20.08 13.72
CA GLN A 171 -13.54 20.83 12.94
C GLN A 171 -14.12 22.05 12.21
N ALA A 172 -15.42 22.03 11.87
CA ALA A 172 -16.10 23.17 11.26
C ALA A 172 -16.18 24.39 12.20
N ILE A 173 -16.02 24.20 13.51
CA ILE A 173 -15.89 25.27 14.50
C ILE A 173 -14.52 25.96 14.32
N LEU A 174 -13.45 25.19 14.24
CA LEU A 174 -12.08 25.68 14.06
C LEU A 174 -11.93 26.40 12.71
N THR A 175 -12.39 25.79 11.63
CA THR A 175 -12.36 26.37 10.27
C THR A 175 -13.15 27.69 10.21
N ARG A 176 -14.27 27.78 10.94
CA ARG A 176 -15.04 29.03 11.03
C ARG A 176 -14.26 30.12 11.76
N ALA A 177 -13.67 29.80 12.91
CA ALA A 177 -12.88 30.76 13.67
C ALA A 177 -11.68 31.26 12.85
N GLN A 178 -10.99 30.36 12.14
CA GLN A 178 -9.84 30.69 11.28
C GLN A 178 -10.20 31.66 10.15
N LYS A 179 -11.36 31.49 9.51
CA LYS A 179 -11.84 32.43 8.48
C LYS A 179 -12.05 33.85 9.03
N GLU A 180 -12.34 33.97 10.31
CA GLU A 180 -12.55 35.23 11.01
C GLU A 180 -11.26 35.76 11.69
N GLY A 181 -10.10 35.15 11.38
CA GLY A 181 -8.80 35.62 11.85
C GLY A 181 -8.30 34.99 13.16
N TRP A 182 -9.00 33.98 13.70
CA TRP A 182 -8.48 33.21 14.83
C TRP A 182 -7.28 32.34 14.39
N ILE A 183 -6.15 32.49 15.07
CA ILE A 183 -4.96 31.68 14.83
C ILE A 183 -5.08 30.41 15.67
N ASN A 184 -5.00 29.24 15.02
CA ASN A 184 -5.15 27.95 15.68
C ASN A 184 -3.93 27.64 16.56
N PRO A 185 -4.07 27.56 17.90
CA PRO A 185 -2.97 27.22 18.80
C PRO A 185 -2.37 25.83 18.54
N GLY A 186 -3.16 24.89 18.00
CA GLY A 186 -2.66 23.58 17.55
C GLY A 186 -1.67 23.66 16.38
N ALA A 187 -1.87 24.62 15.48
CA ALA A 187 -0.93 24.87 14.38
C ALA A 187 0.38 25.51 14.89
N GLU A 188 0.30 26.39 15.89
CA GLU A 188 1.50 26.92 16.55
C GLU A 188 2.21 25.86 17.39
N ARG A 189 1.48 24.95 18.07
CA ARG A 189 2.10 23.84 18.80
C ARG A 189 2.79 22.85 17.88
N MET A 190 2.26 22.54 16.70
CA MET A 190 2.98 21.76 15.68
C MET A 190 4.24 22.49 15.18
N ARG A 191 4.19 23.83 15.10
CA ARG A 191 5.33 24.68 14.71
C ARG A 191 6.38 24.80 15.83
N LEU A 192 5.96 24.73 17.09
CA LEU A 192 6.83 24.81 18.28
C LEU A 192 7.36 23.44 18.70
N SER A 193 6.61 22.34 18.49
CA SER A 193 7.09 20.97 18.70
C SER A 193 8.14 20.57 17.65
N SER A 194 8.08 21.18 16.47
CA SER A 194 9.17 21.14 15.47
C SER A 194 10.31 22.13 15.76
N ALA A 195 10.11 23.09 16.67
CA ALA A 195 11.15 24.01 17.14
C ALA A 195 11.85 23.53 18.43
N ALA A 196 11.23 22.66 19.22
CA ALA A 196 11.81 22.12 20.46
C ALA A 196 12.94 21.09 20.24
N SER A 197 13.27 20.76 18.99
CA SER A 197 14.50 20.05 18.61
C SER A 197 15.62 20.98 18.13
N VAL A 198 15.49 22.30 18.34
CA VAL A 198 16.40 23.33 17.78
C VAL A 198 17.30 23.98 18.84
N ASP A 199 17.21 23.62 20.12
CA ASP A 199 18.05 24.19 21.19
C ASP A 199 19.51 23.69 21.22
N ASP A 200 19.94 22.87 20.25
CA ASP A 200 21.36 22.61 19.95
C ASP A 200 21.86 23.38 18.70
N PHE A 201 21.09 24.34 18.17
CA PHE A 201 21.36 24.98 16.87
C PHE A 201 21.39 26.52 16.89
N GLU A 202 21.61 27.16 18.04
CA GLU A 202 21.98 28.59 18.09
C GLU A 202 23.52 28.78 18.13
N ASP A 203 24.22 28.20 17.16
CA ASP A 203 25.55 28.66 16.73
C ASP A 203 25.78 28.46 15.21
N LEU A 204 24.72 28.49 14.41
CA LEU A 204 24.80 28.26 12.95
C LEU A 204 23.96 29.25 12.12
N THR A 205 23.92 30.53 12.51
CA THR A 205 23.52 31.61 11.57
C THR A 205 24.68 32.12 10.71
N SER A 206 25.88 31.56 10.85
CA SER A 206 26.81 31.43 9.73
C SER A 206 26.46 30.18 8.94
N THR A 207 25.56 30.30 7.96
CA THR A 207 25.66 29.37 6.82
C THR A 207 26.97 29.72 6.12
N GLU A 208 28.07 29.10 6.54
CA GLU A 208 29.09 28.77 5.57
C GLU A 208 28.35 28.03 4.47
N VAL A 209 28.16 28.70 3.33
CA VAL A 209 27.97 27.98 2.07
C VAL A 209 29.18 27.09 2.02
N ALA A 210 29.05 25.83 2.47
CA ALA A 210 30.12 24.85 2.40
C ALA A 210 30.66 24.99 0.98
N GLU A 211 31.90 25.47 0.86
CA GLU A 211 32.47 25.73 -0.44
C GLU A 211 32.22 24.46 -1.25
N PRO A 212 31.58 24.56 -2.44
CA PRO A 212 31.14 23.39 -3.17
C PRO A 212 32.34 22.45 -3.24
N ALA A 213 32.17 21.24 -2.67
CA ALA A 213 33.28 20.33 -2.43
C ALA A 213 34.24 20.39 -3.61
N PRO A 214 35.56 20.59 -3.37
CA PRO A 214 36.50 20.96 -4.40
C PRO A 214 36.31 20.06 -5.61
N LEU A 215 36.27 20.68 -6.81
CA LEU A 215 36.01 19.97 -8.05
C LEU A 215 36.89 18.72 -8.10
N PRO A 216 36.37 17.57 -8.55
CA PRO A 216 37.17 16.36 -8.67
C PRO A 216 38.49 16.68 -9.38
N PRO A 217 39.60 16.04 -9.02
CA PRO A 217 40.87 16.22 -9.71
C PRO A 217 40.75 15.62 -11.11
N PHE A 218 40.16 16.39 -12.02
CA PHE A 218 39.99 16.02 -13.41
C PHE A 218 41.36 15.98 -14.08
N ARG A 219 41.62 14.94 -14.88
CA ARG A 219 42.77 14.96 -15.78
C ARG A 219 42.55 16.04 -16.82
N ARG A 220 43.52 16.93 -16.95
CA ARG A 220 43.50 18.05 -17.88
C ARG A 220 44.65 17.93 -18.85
N ASP A 221 44.44 18.46 -20.04
CA ASP A 221 45.52 18.57 -21.02
C ASP A 221 46.43 19.78 -20.73
N ASN A 222 47.48 19.91 -21.53
CA ASN A 222 48.45 21.00 -21.43
C ASN A 222 47.84 22.40 -21.62
N LYS A 223 46.61 22.51 -22.13
CA LYS A 223 45.87 23.77 -22.31
C LYS A 223 44.87 24.02 -21.18
N GLY A 224 44.82 23.14 -20.18
CA GLY A 224 43.92 23.23 -19.03
C GLY A 224 42.50 22.72 -19.30
N ALA A 225 42.20 22.19 -20.48
CA ALA A 225 40.89 21.61 -20.79
C ALA A 225 40.76 20.22 -20.14
N ILE A 226 39.57 19.90 -19.62
CA ILE A 226 39.30 18.58 -19.01
C ILE A 226 39.22 17.54 -20.11
N GLU A 227 39.97 16.45 -19.97
CA GLU A 227 39.99 15.39 -20.98
C GLU A 227 38.66 14.61 -21.04
N ALA A 228 38.21 14.28 -22.25
CA ALA A 228 37.05 13.45 -22.51
C ALA A 228 37.40 11.97 -22.37
N ILE A 229 37.73 11.56 -21.14
CA ILE A 229 37.97 10.16 -20.75
C ILE A 229 36.89 9.71 -19.77
N ILE A 230 36.63 8.40 -19.71
CA ILE A 230 35.51 7.84 -18.94
C ILE A 230 35.56 8.22 -17.46
N ASP A 231 36.76 8.22 -16.86
CA ASP A 231 36.97 8.58 -15.46
C ASP A 231 36.52 10.02 -15.16
N ASN A 232 36.92 10.98 -16.00
CA ASN A 232 36.54 12.38 -15.81
C ASN A 232 35.03 12.58 -15.99
N VAL A 233 34.44 11.96 -17.02
CA VAL A 233 33.00 12.05 -17.28
C VAL A 233 32.24 11.43 -16.11
N ALA A 234 32.62 10.25 -15.64
CA ALA A 234 31.99 9.60 -14.48
C ALA A 234 32.11 10.44 -13.20
N LEU A 235 33.29 11.02 -12.92
CA LEU A 235 33.48 11.92 -11.77
C LEU A 235 32.58 13.17 -11.84
N ALA A 236 32.37 13.71 -13.03
CA ALA A 236 31.46 14.82 -13.25
C ALA A 236 30.00 14.40 -13.02
N LEU A 237 29.57 13.29 -13.62
CA LEU A 237 28.20 12.78 -13.51
C LEU A 237 27.82 12.33 -12.09
N LEU A 238 28.79 11.84 -11.30
CA LEU A 238 28.59 11.50 -9.88
C LEU A 238 28.31 12.70 -8.98
N ARG A 239 28.52 13.93 -9.48
CA ARG A 239 28.32 15.15 -8.70
C ARG A 239 27.14 15.95 -9.24
N PRO A 240 25.98 15.89 -8.59
CA PRO A 240 24.84 16.74 -8.93
C PRO A 240 25.14 18.24 -8.87
N THR A 241 26.11 18.67 -8.05
CA THR A 241 26.62 20.06 -8.06
C THR A 241 27.31 20.44 -9.37
N PHE A 242 27.87 19.46 -10.09
CA PHE A 242 28.54 19.64 -11.36
C PHE A 242 27.59 19.52 -12.56
N THR A 243 26.61 18.63 -12.53
CA THR A 243 25.69 18.45 -13.66
C THR A 243 24.36 19.17 -13.48
N GLY A 244 23.97 19.47 -12.24
CA GLY A 244 22.62 19.95 -11.91
C GLY A 244 21.58 18.83 -11.79
N VAL A 245 21.99 17.57 -12.00
CA VAL A 245 21.10 16.40 -11.98
C VAL A 245 21.73 15.24 -11.22
N GLU A 246 20.89 14.42 -10.62
CA GLU A 246 21.25 13.15 -10.01
C GLU A 246 20.88 12.02 -10.96
N ILE A 247 21.76 11.02 -11.11
CA ILE A 247 21.58 9.89 -12.01
C ILE A 247 21.73 8.61 -11.19
N ARG A 248 20.68 7.80 -11.15
CA ARG A 248 20.63 6.56 -10.36
C ARG A 248 20.07 5.42 -11.18
N TYR A 249 20.22 4.20 -10.67
CA TYR A 249 19.63 3.02 -11.28
C TYR A 249 18.48 2.48 -10.44
N ASP A 250 17.29 2.44 -11.00
CA ASP A 250 16.14 1.82 -10.38
C ASP A 250 16.18 0.31 -10.64
N ILE A 251 16.42 -0.48 -9.59
CA ILE A 251 16.51 -1.94 -9.69
C ILE A 251 15.13 -2.59 -9.83
N PHE A 252 14.04 -1.90 -9.50
CA PHE A 252 12.68 -2.38 -9.72
C PHE A 252 12.26 -2.18 -11.18
N ARG A 253 12.48 -0.99 -11.74
CA ARG A 253 12.16 -0.70 -13.15
C ARG A 253 13.21 -1.22 -14.14
N ASP A 254 14.40 -1.60 -13.64
CA ASP A 254 15.58 -1.94 -14.46
C ASP A 254 15.90 -0.79 -15.45
N ALA A 255 15.89 0.43 -14.93
CA ALA A 255 15.98 1.65 -15.71
C ALA A 255 16.96 2.65 -15.07
N ILE A 256 17.61 3.45 -15.92
CA ILE A 256 18.35 4.63 -15.45
C ILE A 256 17.33 5.72 -15.17
N MET A 257 17.46 6.35 -14.02
CA MET A 257 16.58 7.42 -13.56
C MET A 257 17.37 8.71 -13.39
N LEU A 258 16.71 9.83 -13.64
CA LEU A 258 17.27 11.17 -13.49
C LEU A 258 16.31 12.07 -12.71
N ALA A 259 16.85 12.89 -11.82
CA ALA A 259 16.13 13.95 -11.12
C ALA A 259 16.98 15.24 -11.09
N PRO A 260 16.35 16.43 -11.13
CA PRO A 260 17.04 17.67 -10.80
C PRO A 260 17.66 17.60 -9.40
N LYS A 261 18.86 18.19 -9.24
CA LYS A 261 19.60 18.18 -7.96
C LYS A 261 18.71 18.62 -6.80
N GLY A 262 18.64 17.79 -5.76
CA GLY A 262 17.94 18.12 -4.51
C GLY A 262 16.42 18.02 -4.60
N THR A 263 15.89 17.35 -5.63
CA THR A 263 14.45 17.13 -5.80
C THR A 263 14.14 15.64 -5.82
N ASN A 264 12.89 15.29 -5.50
CA ASN A 264 12.38 13.92 -5.66
C ASN A 264 11.67 13.71 -7.02
N GLY A 265 11.91 14.58 -7.99
CA GLY A 265 11.30 14.53 -9.33
C GLY A 265 11.95 13.49 -10.25
N TRP A 266 12.04 12.24 -9.80
CA TRP A 266 12.63 11.14 -10.55
C TRP A 266 11.80 10.80 -11.79
N ARG A 267 12.45 10.74 -12.95
CA ARG A 267 11.89 10.21 -14.19
C ARG A 267 12.85 9.27 -14.89
N ALA A 268 12.32 8.47 -15.82
CA ALA A 268 13.14 7.64 -16.69
C ALA A 268 14.10 8.52 -17.51
N PHE A 269 15.35 8.06 -17.64
CA PHE A 269 16.37 8.67 -18.47
C PHE A 269 16.08 8.38 -19.95
N GLY A 270 16.04 9.42 -20.77
CA GLY A 270 15.78 9.39 -22.21
C GLY A 270 17.03 9.60 -23.07
N ASP A 271 16.88 9.48 -24.39
CA ASP A 271 17.99 9.68 -25.34
C ASP A 271 18.42 11.15 -25.43
N GLU A 272 17.49 12.07 -25.19
CA GLU A 272 17.68 13.52 -25.10
C GLU A 272 18.62 13.91 -23.95
N ASP A 273 18.56 13.20 -22.82
CA ASP A 273 19.35 13.46 -21.63
C ASP A 273 20.85 13.27 -21.90
N TYR A 274 21.21 12.33 -22.77
CA TYR A 274 22.60 12.18 -23.23
C TYR A 274 23.10 13.46 -23.92
N SER A 275 22.24 14.11 -24.70
CA SER A 275 22.60 15.32 -25.44
C SER A 275 22.71 16.51 -24.49
N GLU A 276 21.78 16.64 -23.54
CA GLU A 276 21.80 17.69 -22.53
C GLU A 276 23.04 17.60 -21.63
N LEU A 277 23.38 16.40 -21.14
CA LEU A 277 24.58 16.18 -20.34
C LEU A 277 25.86 16.54 -21.11
N ARG A 278 25.94 16.20 -22.40
CA ARG A 278 27.10 16.58 -23.24
C ARG A 278 27.23 18.10 -23.36
N VAL A 279 26.12 18.81 -23.54
CA VAL A 279 26.12 20.29 -23.58
C VAL A 279 26.59 20.87 -22.24
N ILE A 280 26.10 20.31 -21.10
CA ILE A 280 26.50 20.74 -19.76
C ILE A 280 28.01 20.56 -19.55
N LEU A 281 28.57 19.40 -19.91
CA LEU A 281 30.00 19.14 -19.76
C LEU A 281 30.84 20.07 -20.65
N SER A 282 30.43 20.26 -21.92
CA SER A 282 31.14 21.15 -22.85
C SER A 282 31.22 22.59 -22.32
N ARG A 283 30.13 23.10 -21.71
CA ARG A 283 30.10 24.42 -21.06
C ARG A 283 30.99 24.52 -19.82
N ARG A 284 31.45 23.39 -19.27
CA ARG A 284 32.31 23.31 -18.07
C ARG A 284 33.73 22.86 -18.39
N SER A 285 34.24 23.29 -19.55
CA SER A 285 35.64 23.10 -19.99
C SER A 285 36.05 21.66 -20.29
N PHE A 286 35.10 20.73 -20.47
CA PHE A 286 35.40 19.42 -21.04
C PHE A 286 35.70 19.54 -22.54
N LYS A 287 36.65 18.73 -23.02
CA LYS A 287 36.76 18.37 -24.43
C LYS A 287 35.47 17.70 -24.90
N GLU A 288 35.28 17.64 -26.21
CA GLU A 288 34.10 17.01 -26.80
C GLU A 288 33.97 15.54 -26.34
N VAL A 289 32.90 15.27 -25.60
CA VAL A 289 32.52 13.91 -25.18
C VAL A 289 31.65 13.32 -26.29
N ASN A 290 32.03 12.18 -26.84
CA ASN A 290 31.23 11.47 -27.84
C ASN A 290 30.05 10.70 -27.20
N LYS A 291 29.12 10.22 -28.02
CA LYS A 291 27.87 9.59 -27.54
C LYS A 291 28.12 8.27 -26.81
N ASP A 292 29.04 7.44 -27.28
CA ASP A 292 29.31 6.12 -26.71
C ASP A 292 30.00 6.25 -25.35
N LEU A 293 31.00 7.13 -25.24
CA LEU A 293 31.65 7.46 -23.98
C LEU A 293 30.65 7.99 -22.94
N MET A 294 29.70 8.82 -23.37
CA MET A 294 28.64 9.32 -22.49
C MET A 294 27.71 8.19 -22.03
N ARG A 295 27.30 7.30 -22.94
CA ARG A 295 26.46 6.13 -22.61
C ARG A 295 27.13 5.23 -21.58
N ASP A 296 28.39 4.90 -21.79
CA ASP A 296 29.17 4.07 -20.86
C ASP A 296 29.31 4.73 -19.48
N ALA A 297 29.63 6.02 -19.45
CA ALA A 297 29.78 6.76 -18.21
C ALA A 297 28.45 6.89 -17.44
N VAL A 298 27.35 7.23 -18.10
CA VAL A 298 26.01 7.32 -17.48
C VAL A 298 25.60 5.96 -16.93
N PHE A 299 25.75 4.89 -17.71
CA PHE A 299 25.40 3.54 -17.26
C PHE A 299 26.23 3.12 -16.04
N MET A 300 27.54 3.38 -16.06
CA MET A 300 28.44 3.11 -14.94
C MET A 300 28.04 3.89 -13.68
N VAL A 301 27.74 5.18 -13.81
CA VAL A 301 27.36 6.04 -12.69
C VAL A 301 26.03 5.61 -12.09
N ALA A 302 25.02 5.40 -12.93
CA ALA A 302 23.71 4.92 -12.49
C ALA A 302 23.84 3.61 -11.70
N LYS A 303 24.59 2.63 -12.23
CA LYS A 303 24.79 1.31 -11.59
C LYS A 303 25.52 1.36 -10.26
N ARG A 304 26.31 2.40 -9.99
CA ARG A 304 26.97 2.62 -8.68
C ARG A 304 26.04 3.23 -7.64
N GLN A 305 24.89 3.76 -8.06
CA GLN A 305 23.91 4.39 -7.18
C GLN A 305 22.53 3.73 -7.33
N PRO A 306 22.41 2.42 -7.05
CA PRO A 306 21.12 1.74 -7.16
C PRO A 306 20.13 2.27 -6.12
N PHE A 307 18.85 2.15 -6.44
CA PHE A 307 17.74 2.26 -5.49
C PHE A 307 16.59 1.39 -5.98
N ASP A 308 15.64 1.12 -5.08
CA ASP A 308 14.45 0.34 -5.39
C ASP A 308 13.22 1.22 -5.20
N SER A 309 12.61 1.66 -6.30
CA SER A 309 11.46 2.57 -6.21
C SER A 309 10.24 1.91 -5.59
N ALA A 310 10.00 0.61 -5.85
CA ALA A 310 8.87 -0.12 -5.28
C ALA A 310 9.02 -0.31 -3.77
N THR A 311 10.21 -0.71 -3.30
CA THR A 311 10.48 -0.85 -1.86
C THR A 311 10.44 0.51 -1.16
N THR A 312 11.00 1.54 -1.78
CA THR A 312 10.97 2.92 -1.23
C THR A 312 9.53 3.42 -1.10
N TRP A 313 8.71 3.22 -2.14
CA TRP A 313 7.29 3.56 -2.11
C TRP A 313 6.54 2.79 -1.02
N LEU A 314 6.65 1.47 -1.00
CA LEU A 314 5.91 0.63 -0.05
C LEU A 314 6.30 0.93 1.41
N ASN A 315 7.56 1.23 1.69
CA ASN A 315 8.03 1.59 3.03
C ASN A 315 7.63 3.01 3.45
N GLY A 316 7.24 3.86 2.51
CA GLY A 316 6.73 5.21 2.81
C GLY A 316 5.24 5.25 3.13
N LEU A 317 4.52 4.12 3.02
CA LEU A 317 3.09 4.07 3.35
C LEU A 317 2.86 3.91 4.85
N GLU A 318 1.83 4.57 5.37
CA GLU A 318 1.39 4.47 6.77
C GLU A 318 0.07 3.71 6.84
N TRP A 319 0.03 2.68 7.69
CA TRP A 319 -1.21 1.93 7.95
C TRP A 319 -1.98 2.58 9.11
N ASP A 320 -3.29 2.65 8.97
CA ASP A 320 -4.19 3.27 9.93
C ASP A 320 -4.70 2.29 11.01
N GLY A 321 -4.20 1.06 11.04
CA GLY A 321 -4.57 0.04 12.02
C GLY A 321 -5.89 -0.66 11.75
N VAL A 322 -6.61 -0.33 10.66
CA VAL A 322 -7.89 -0.96 10.32
C VAL A 322 -7.66 -2.15 9.38
N PRO A 323 -8.06 -3.37 9.77
CA PRO A 323 -7.96 -4.53 8.89
C PRO A 323 -8.95 -4.46 7.72
N ARG A 324 -8.46 -4.66 6.49
CA ARG A 324 -9.20 -4.57 5.22
C ARG A 324 -8.83 -5.69 4.26
N ILE A 325 -7.57 -6.11 4.20
CA ILE A 325 -7.11 -7.05 3.16
C ILE A 325 -7.79 -8.42 3.26
N GLU A 326 -8.24 -8.85 4.44
CA GLU A 326 -9.01 -10.10 4.63
C GLU A 326 -10.33 -10.06 3.85
N TYR A 327 -11.04 -8.93 3.90
CA TYR A 327 -12.38 -8.77 3.32
C TYR A 327 -12.35 -8.10 1.95
N PHE A 328 -11.18 -7.90 1.36
CA PHE A 328 -11.01 -7.07 0.18
C PHE A 328 -11.84 -7.56 -1.03
N TYR A 329 -11.85 -8.87 -1.33
CA TYR A 329 -12.67 -9.38 -2.43
C TYR A 329 -14.17 -9.16 -2.19
N HIS A 330 -14.65 -9.43 -0.98
CA HIS A 330 -16.06 -9.20 -0.64
C HIS A 330 -16.42 -7.71 -0.78
N THR A 331 -15.59 -6.84 -0.21
CA THR A 331 -15.85 -5.40 -0.10
C THR A 331 -15.76 -4.68 -1.45
N HIS A 332 -14.84 -5.09 -2.32
CA HIS A 332 -14.52 -4.34 -3.54
C HIS A 332 -14.86 -5.07 -4.84
N PHE A 333 -14.85 -6.40 -4.83
CA PHE A 333 -15.12 -7.23 -5.99
C PHE A 333 -16.51 -7.88 -5.96
N GLY A 334 -17.35 -7.54 -4.97
CA GLY A 334 -18.74 -8.01 -4.95
C GLY A 334 -18.82 -9.53 -4.92
N THR A 335 -17.94 -10.17 -4.15
CA THR A 335 -17.88 -11.62 -4.01
C THR A 335 -18.65 -12.05 -2.76
N ALA A 336 -19.05 -13.32 -2.67
CA ALA A 336 -19.57 -13.87 -1.43
C ALA A 336 -18.51 -13.77 -0.30
N ASP A 337 -18.95 -13.45 0.91
CA ASP A 337 -18.09 -13.47 2.09
C ASP A 337 -17.96 -14.90 2.62
N THR A 338 -16.86 -15.57 2.27
CA THR A 338 -16.62 -16.96 2.63
C THR A 338 -15.21 -17.13 3.18
N PRO A 339 -14.93 -18.18 3.98
CA PRO A 339 -13.57 -18.49 4.40
C PRO A 339 -12.59 -18.62 3.22
N TYR A 340 -13.07 -19.14 2.09
CA TYR A 340 -12.27 -19.27 0.87
C TYR A 340 -11.91 -17.92 0.26
N THR A 341 -12.89 -17.04 0.00
CA THR A 341 -12.64 -15.73 -0.62
C THR A 341 -11.74 -14.86 0.25
N ARG A 342 -11.89 -14.91 1.58
CA ARG A 342 -10.99 -14.24 2.52
C ARG A 342 -9.56 -14.78 2.47
N ALA A 343 -9.40 -16.10 2.40
CA ALA A 343 -8.12 -16.77 2.29
C ALA A 343 -7.36 -16.39 1.01
N VAL A 344 -8.05 -16.35 -0.14
CA VAL A 344 -7.47 -15.88 -1.42
C VAL A 344 -7.11 -14.40 -1.33
N SER A 345 -7.92 -13.59 -0.65
CA SER A 345 -7.67 -12.16 -0.43
C SER A 345 -6.39 -11.91 0.36
N MET A 346 -6.24 -12.57 1.50
CA MET A 346 -5.04 -12.54 2.32
C MET A 346 -3.81 -12.98 1.51
N TYR A 347 -3.91 -14.09 0.78
CA TYR A 347 -2.82 -14.55 -0.06
C TYR A 347 -2.38 -13.50 -1.08
N MET A 348 -3.34 -12.90 -1.81
CA MET A 348 -3.04 -11.91 -2.84
C MET A 348 -2.27 -10.72 -2.28
N TRP A 349 -2.77 -10.10 -1.20
CA TRP A 349 -2.14 -8.92 -0.60
C TRP A 349 -0.80 -9.23 0.07
N THR A 350 -0.68 -10.37 0.75
CA THR A 350 0.59 -10.79 1.34
C THR A 350 1.64 -11.13 0.28
N ALA A 351 1.25 -11.78 -0.83
CA ALA A 351 2.16 -12.09 -1.92
C ALA A 351 2.60 -10.84 -2.70
N LEU A 352 1.69 -9.88 -2.91
CA LEU A 352 2.00 -8.56 -3.48
C LEU A 352 3.07 -7.84 -2.66
N ALA A 353 2.84 -7.68 -1.34
CA ALA A 353 3.80 -7.05 -0.45
C ALA A 353 5.12 -7.85 -0.36
N GLY A 354 5.03 -9.17 -0.25
CA GLY A 354 6.18 -10.07 -0.17
C GLY A 354 7.10 -9.95 -1.39
N ARG A 355 6.57 -9.86 -2.61
CA ARG A 355 7.38 -9.70 -3.84
C ARG A 355 8.06 -8.33 -3.96
N VAL A 356 7.56 -7.31 -3.26
CA VAL A 356 8.21 -6.00 -3.16
C VAL A 356 9.34 -6.02 -2.13
N LEU A 357 9.09 -6.62 -0.95
CA LEU A 357 10.02 -6.65 0.18
C LEU A 357 11.12 -7.71 0.03
N GLU A 358 10.79 -8.86 -0.53
CA GLU A 358 11.69 -9.97 -0.83
C GLU A 358 11.54 -10.36 -2.32
N PRO A 359 12.21 -9.61 -3.22
CA PRO A 359 12.17 -9.89 -4.65
C PRO A 359 12.52 -11.35 -4.95
N GLY A 360 11.64 -12.03 -5.68
CA GLY A 360 11.86 -13.44 -6.04
C GLY A 360 11.28 -14.46 -5.05
N ILE A 361 10.68 -14.05 -3.92
CA ILE A 361 9.97 -14.97 -3.01
C ILE A 361 8.92 -15.77 -3.77
N LYS A 362 8.69 -17.04 -3.41
CA LYS A 362 7.73 -17.89 -4.13
C LYS A 362 6.30 -17.32 -3.99
N ALA A 363 5.66 -17.08 -5.13
CA ALA A 363 4.23 -16.83 -5.24
C ALA A 363 3.75 -17.52 -6.52
N ASP A 364 3.09 -18.67 -6.38
CA ASP A 364 2.76 -19.58 -7.48
C ASP A 364 1.27 -19.90 -7.59
N MET A 365 0.43 -19.18 -6.84
CA MET A 365 -1.01 -19.20 -6.99
C MET A 365 -1.48 -17.90 -7.65
N VAL A 366 -2.54 -18.01 -8.44
CA VAL A 366 -3.07 -16.98 -9.34
C VAL A 366 -4.55 -16.85 -9.04
N PRO A 367 -4.99 -15.78 -8.38
CA PRO A 367 -6.40 -15.45 -8.28
C PRO A 367 -7.02 -15.22 -9.65
N ILE A 368 -8.16 -15.85 -9.91
CA ILE A 368 -8.88 -15.78 -11.18
C ILE A 368 -10.27 -15.22 -10.91
N LEU A 369 -10.53 -14.00 -11.37
CA LEU A 369 -11.83 -13.37 -11.22
C LEU A 369 -12.79 -13.87 -12.30
N VAL A 370 -13.79 -14.62 -11.88
CA VAL A 370 -14.80 -15.24 -12.76
C VAL A 370 -16.12 -14.50 -12.59
N GLY A 371 -16.83 -14.21 -13.67
CA GLY A 371 -18.16 -13.61 -13.59
C GLY A 371 -18.59 -13.01 -14.91
N ALA A 372 -19.78 -12.42 -14.95
CA ALA A 372 -20.31 -11.86 -16.19
C ALA A 372 -19.39 -10.77 -16.81
N GLN A 373 -19.50 -10.60 -18.12
CA GLN A 373 -18.86 -9.49 -18.81
C GLN A 373 -19.42 -8.16 -18.31
N GLY A 374 -18.59 -7.12 -18.23
CA GLY A 374 -19.03 -5.77 -17.83
C GLY A 374 -19.00 -5.51 -16.33
N LEU A 375 -18.64 -6.49 -15.49
CA LEU A 375 -18.47 -6.30 -14.04
C LEU A 375 -17.19 -5.53 -13.65
N ARG A 376 -16.44 -5.00 -14.61
CA ARG A 376 -15.21 -4.19 -14.41
C ARG A 376 -14.04 -4.95 -13.73
N LYS A 377 -13.99 -6.29 -13.84
CA LYS A 377 -12.92 -7.15 -13.27
C LYS A 377 -11.50 -6.67 -13.60
N SER A 378 -11.16 -6.54 -14.89
CA SER A 378 -9.84 -6.07 -15.35
C SER A 378 -9.49 -4.67 -14.84
N ALA A 379 -10.46 -3.76 -14.82
CA ALA A 379 -10.26 -2.41 -14.27
C ALA A 379 -10.00 -2.44 -12.75
N GLY A 380 -10.65 -3.37 -12.03
CA GLY A 380 -10.38 -3.61 -10.61
C GLY A 380 -8.97 -4.17 -10.37
N ILE A 381 -8.52 -5.12 -11.19
CA ILE A 381 -7.14 -5.66 -11.11
C ILE A 381 -6.13 -4.53 -11.37
N ALA A 382 -6.34 -3.73 -12.41
CA ALA A 382 -5.47 -2.59 -12.71
C ALA A 382 -5.45 -1.56 -11.57
N ALA A 383 -6.58 -1.34 -10.89
CA ALA A 383 -6.67 -0.43 -9.74
C ALA A 383 -5.87 -0.89 -8.51
N LEU A 384 -5.45 -2.15 -8.42
CA LEU A 384 -4.53 -2.62 -7.37
C LEU A 384 -3.15 -1.96 -7.49
N SER A 385 -2.73 -1.65 -8.72
CA SER A 385 -1.42 -1.08 -9.01
C SER A 385 -1.35 0.39 -8.58
N PRO A 386 -0.33 0.82 -7.82
CA PRO A 386 -0.21 2.22 -7.38
C PRO A 386 0.06 3.20 -8.53
N ASP A 387 0.70 2.72 -9.59
CA ASP A 387 1.01 3.45 -10.81
C ASP A 387 0.57 2.60 -12.01
N PRO A 388 -0.06 3.17 -13.05
CA PRO A 388 -0.35 2.45 -14.29
C PRO A 388 0.87 1.79 -14.93
N GLU A 389 2.08 2.36 -14.76
CA GLU A 389 3.33 1.76 -15.24
C GLU A 389 3.70 0.46 -14.51
N PHE A 390 3.12 0.20 -13.32
CA PHE A 390 3.38 -1.00 -12.53
C PHE A 390 2.35 -2.11 -12.79
N PHE A 391 1.48 -1.90 -13.77
CA PHE A 391 0.51 -2.88 -14.25
C PHE A 391 0.89 -3.38 -15.64
N ALA A 392 0.79 -4.69 -15.87
CA ALA A 392 0.98 -5.31 -17.18
C ALA A 392 -0.21 -6.18 -17.58
N ASP A 393 -0.65 -6.05 -18.83
CA ASP A 393 -1.54 -7.02 -19.48
C ASP A 393 -0.69 -8.04 -20.26
N ILE A 394 -0.80 -9.31 -19.87
CA ILE A 394 0.01 -10.41 -20.39
C ILE A 394 -0.86 -11.50 -21.02
N SER A 395 -0.27 -12.23 -21.97
CA SER A 395 -0.89 -13.36 -22.64
C SER A 395 0.08 -14.53 -22.64
N PHE A 396 -0.37 -15.73 -22.29
CA PHE A 396 0.49 -16.92 -22.37
C PHE A 396 0.86 -17.32 -23.80
N ALA A 397 0.25 -16.68 -24.81
CA ALA A 397 0.65 -16.83 -26.21
C ALA A 397 1.92 -16.01 -26.56
N ASP A 398 2.30 -15.05 -25.73
CA ASP A 398 3.51 -14.25 -25.93
C ASP A 398 4.77 -15.09 -25.63
N LYS A 399 5.89 -14.74 -26.28
CA LYS A 399 7.17 -15.39 -26.01
C LYS A 399 7.70 -15.01 -24.62
N ASP A 400 8.42 -15.92 -23.98
CA ASP A 400 9.05 -15.72 -22.66
C ASP A 400 9.83 -14.39 -22.55
N ASP A 401 10.61 -14.04 -23.58
CA ASP A 401 11.38 -12.77 -23.61
C ASP A 401 10.49 -11.53 -23.60
N ASP A 402 9.32 -11.58 -24.25
CA ASP A 402 8.39 -10.46 -24.32
C ASP A 402 7.57 -10.35 -23.03
N LEU A 403 7.18 -11.48 -22.45
CA LEU A 403 6.58 -11.55 -21.11
C LEU A 403 7.53 -10.97 -20.05
N ALA A 404 8.79 -11.38 -20.05
CA ALA A 404 9.79 -10.87 -19.12
C ALA A 404 9.97 -9.35 -19.23
N ARG A 405 9.92 -8.79 -20.45
CA ARG A 405 9.97 -7.34 -20.69
C ARG A 405 8.74 -6.61 -20.19
N LYS A 406 7.54 -7.16 -20.40
CA LYS A 406 6.28 -6.58 -19.92
C LYS A 406 6.17 -6.57 -18.41
N MET A 407 6.62 -7.63 -17.73
CA MET A 407 6.51 -7.76 -16.27
C MET A 407 7.58 -6.97 -15.49
N ARG A 408 8.66 -6.57 -16.15
CA ARG A 408 9.74 -5.82 -15.54
C ARG A 408 9.23 -4.46 -15.06
N GLY A 409 9.44 -4.13 -13.78
CA GLY A 409 8.88 -2.92 -13.18
C GLY A 409 7.38 -2.98 -12.92
N CYS A 410 6.76 -4.16 -12.96
CA CYS A 410 5.34 -4.34 -12.62
C CYS A 410 5.16 -5.05 -11.27
N LEU A 411 4.12 -4.64 -10.55
CA LEU A 411 3.63 -5.25 -9.31
C LEU A 411 2.41 -6.15 -9.56
N VAL A 412 1.67 -5.88 -10.63
CA VAL A 412 0.44 -6.58 -10.97
C VAL A 412 0.47 -6.96 -12.45
N ALA A 413 0.33 -8.25 -12.76
CA ALA A 413 0.22 -8.73 -14.13
C ALA A 413 -1.14 -9.41 -14.33
N GLU A 414 -2.00 -8.83 -15.17
CA GLU A 414 -3.28 -9.44 -15.55
C GLU A 414 -3.10 -10.40 -16.73
N ILE A 415 -3.70 -11.58 -16.63
CA ILE A 415 -3.88 -12.52 -17.73
C ILE A 415 -5.33 -12.37 -18.22
N SER A 416 -5.55 -11.40 -19.11
CA SER A 416 -6.89 -11.05 -19.59
C SER A 416 -7.52 -12.20 -20.38
N GLU A 417 -8.77 -12.56 -20.04
CA GLU A 417 -9.53 -13.68 -20.64
C GLU A 417 -8.79 -15.04 -20.57
N LEU A 418 -7.78 -15.16 -19.69
CA LEU A 418 -6.92 -16.35 -19.60
C LEU A 418 -6.32 -16.77 -20.94
N ARG A 419 -6.02 -15.79 -21.81
CA ARG A 419 -5.53 -16.03 -23.17
C ARG A 419 -4.29 -16.92 -23.16
N GLY A 420 -4.39 -18.03 -23.89
CA GLY A 420 -3.32 -19.02 -24.02
C GLY A 420 -3.32 -20.11 -22.94
N LEU A 421 -4.24 -20.07 -21.97
CA LEU A 421 -4.34 -21.10 -20.93
C LEU A 421 -4.79 -22.46 -21.49
N ASN A 422 -5.73 -22.49 -22.44
CA ASN A 422 -6.25 -23.71 -23.07
C ASN A 422 -5.34 -24.31 -24.17
N THR A 423 -4.03 -24.04 -24.11
CA THR A 423 -3.07 -24.59 -25.08
C THR A 423 -2.63 -26.01 -24.68
N LYS A 424 -2.02 -26.74 -25.62
CA LYS A 424 -1.51 -28.12 -25.39
C LYS A 424 -0.36 -28.21 -24.37
N ASP A 425 0.09 -27.08 -23.81
CA ASP A 425 1.28 -27.02 -22.95
C ASP A 425 0.97 -26.45 -21.55
N LEU A 426 -0.09 -26.96 -20.91
CA LEU A 426 -0.49 -26.59 -19.55
C LEU A 426 0.66 -26.73 -18.54
N GLU A 427 1.51 -27.74 -18.69
CA GLU A 427 2.65 -27.95 -17.80
C GLU A 427 3.71 -26.84 -17.95
N SER A 428 3.97 -26.35 -19.17
CA SER A 428 4.85 -25.17 -19.34
C SER A 428 4.27 -23.92 -18.67
N ILE A 429 2.96 -23.71 -18.74
CA ILE A 429 2.28 -22.55 -18.11
C ILE A 429 2.37 -22.67 -16.60
N LYS A 430 2.05 -23.85 -16.04
CA LYS A 430 2.22 -24.13 -14.60
C LYS A 430 3.67 -23.88 -14.16
N ALA A 431 4.65 -24.34 -14.93
CA ALA A 431 6.07 -24.09 -14.65
C ALA A 431 6.40 -22.59 -14.73
N TRP A 432 5.91 -21.88 -15.75
CA TRP A 432 6.13 -20.45 -15.96
C TRP A 432 5.56 -19.60 -14.82
N VAL A 433 4.32 -19.86 -14.39
CA VAL A 433 3.67 -19.15 -13.26
C VAL A 433 4.51 -19.28 -12.00
N THR A 434 5.05 -20.48 -11.75
CA THR A 434 5.81 -20.77 -10.52
C THR A 434 7.23 -20.18 -10.48
N ARG A 435 7.71 -19.58 -11.58
CA ARG A 435 9.08 -19.03 -11.63
C ARG A 435 9.25 -17.90 -10.61
N THR A 436 10.42 -17.86 -9.98
CA THR A 436 10.83 -16.79 -9.07
C THR A 436 11.59 -15.68 -9.78
N HIS A 437 12.26 -16.04 -10.88
CA HIS A 437 13.10 -15.16 -11.68
C HIS A 437 12.84 -15.36 -13.17
N ASP A 438 12.93 -14.28 -13.92
CA ASP A 438 12.97 -14.30 -15.38
C ASP A 438 14.41 -14.09 -15.87
N LYS A 439 14.73 -14.67 -17.02
CA LYS A 439 16.03 -14.55 -17.67
C LYS A 439 15.82 -14.12 -19.11
N TRP A 440 16.46 -13.02 -19.51
CA TRP A 440 16.46 -12.58 -20.91
C TRP A 440 17.74 -11.83 -21.25
N VAL A 441 18.00 -11.64 -22.54
CA VAL A 441 19.09 -10.79 -23.03
C VAL A 441 18.50 -9.44 -23.46
N PRO A 442 18.80 -8.33 -22.75
CA PRO A 442 18.40 -7.00 -23.21
C PRO A 442 18.99 -6.69 -24.59
N LYS A 443 18.26 -5.98 -25.46
CA LYS A 443 18.65 -5.69 -26.87
C LYS A 443 19.98 -4.94 -27.03
N PHE A 444 20.61 -4.49 -25.94
CA PHE A 444 21.88 -3.75 -25.91
C PHE A 444 22.86 -4.30 -24.87
N ARG A 445 22.63 -5.49 -24.33
CA ARG A 445 23.57 -6.15 -23.41
C ARG A 445 24.03 -7.45 -24.01
N GLU A 446 25.31 -7.72 -23.84
CA GLU A 446 25.95 -8.95 -24.33
C GLU A 446 25.58 -10.16 -23.45
N PHE A 447 25.30 -9.94 -22.17
CA PHE A 447 25.03 -11.00 -21.21
C PHE A 447 23.56 -11.08 -20.81
N THR A 448 23.09 -12.32 -20.60
CA THR A 448 21.79 -12.61 -20.01
C THR A 448 21.67 -11.95 -18.65
N THR A 449 20.57 -11.22 -18.44
CA THR A 449 20.21 -10.65 -17.15
C THR A 449 19.17 -11.54 -16.49
N THR A 450 19.34 -11.78 -15.19
CA THR A 450 18.34 -12.46 -14.36
C THR A 450 17.63 -11.40 -13.52
N PHE A 451 16.31 -11.43 -13.52
CA PHE A 451 15.49 -10.47 -12.79
C PHE A 451 14.53 -11.21 -11.87
N ALA A 452 14.55 -10.86 -10.59
CA ALA A 452 13.61 -11.41 -9.63
C ALA A 452 12.21 -10.84 -9.92
N ARG A 453 11.19 -11.70 -10.01
CA ARG A 453 9.82 -11.22 -10.19
C ARG A 453 9.37 -10.40 -8.99
N ARG A 454 8.75 -9.26 -9.30
CA ARG A 454 8.34 -8.22 -8.33
C ARG A 454 6.82 -8.12 -8.16
N GLY A 455 6.06 -8.68 -9.09
CA GLY A 455 4.61 -8.73 -9.02
C GLY A 455 4.06 -10.15 -8.94
N ILE A 456 2.74 -10.23 -8.78
CA ILE A 456 1.98 -11.47 -8.90
C ILE A 456 1.08 -11.45 -10.14
N HIS A 457 0.57 -12.61 -10.50
CA HIS A 457 -0.36 -12.77 -11.60
C HIS A 457 -1.80 -12.79 -11.08
N LEU A 458 -2.72 -12.15 -11.80
CA LEU A 458 -4.15 -12.31 -11.62
C LEU A 458 -4.79 -12.60 -12.97
N GLY A 459 -5.84 -13.40 -12.99
CA GLY A 459 -6.62 -13.67 -14.19
C GLY A 459 -8.00 -13.06 -14.12
N SER A 460 -8.59 -12.81 -15.28
CA SER A 460 -10.01 -12.49 -15.40
C SER A 460 -10.63 -13.37 -16.48
N SER A 461 -11.83 -13.90 -16.22
CA SER A 461 -12.57 -14.74 -17.15
C SER A 461 -14.07 -14.43 -17.11
N ASN A 462 -14.74 -14.66 -18.23
CA ASN A 462 -16.21 -14.68 -18.31
C ASN A 462 -16.77 -16.10 -18.35
N GLU A 463 -15.91 -17.10 -18.46
CA GLU A 463 -16.26 -18.52 -18.50
C GLU A 463 -15.96 -19.18 -17.16
N ASP A 464 -16.94 -19.93 -16.64
CA ASP A 464 -16.83 -20.65 -15.37
C ASP A 464 -15.94 -21.90 -15.52
N GLU A 465 -15.89 -22.50 -16.71
CA GLU A 465 -15.06 -23.66 -17.03
C GLU A 465 -13.84 -23.25 -17.87
N PHE A 466 -12.79 -22.76 -17.20
CA PHE A 466 -11.55 -22.33 -17.88
C PHE A 466 -10.36 -23.28 -17.68
N LEU A 467 -10.52 -24.34 -16.88
CA LEU A 467 -9.47 -25.32 -16.60
C LEU A 467 -9.76 -26.62 -17.34
N ALA A 468 -8.87 -26.98 -18.26
CA ALA A 468 -9.02 -28.22 -19.05
C ALA A 468 -8.62 -29.50 -18.29
N ASP A 469 -7.84 -29.38 -17.20
CA ASP A 469 -7.32 -30.50 -16.42
C ASP A 469 -8.21 -30.79 -15.19
N LYS A 470 -8.45 -32.06 -14.88
CA LYS A 470 -9.26 -32.49 -13.73
C LYS A 470 -8.44 -32.70 -12.45
N THR A 471 -7.11 -32.75 -12.54
CA THR A 471 -6.21 -32.94 -11.39
C THR A 471 -5.13 -31.85 -11.36
N GLY A 472 -4.69 -31.44 -10.16
CA GLY A 472 -3.49 -30.57 -10.04
C GLY A 472 -3.67 -29.08 -10.37
N ASN A 473 -4.84 -28.51 -10.08
CA ASN A 473 -5.16 -27.09 -10.31
C ASN A 473 -4.90 -26.16 -9.12
N ARG A 474 -4.03 -26.55 -8.16
CA ARG A 474 -3.74 -25.77 -6.94
C ARG A 474 -3.24 -24.33 -7.16
N ARG A 475 -2.83 -24.01 -8.40
CA ARG A 475 -2.29 -22.69 -8.79
C ARG A 475 -3.38 -21.71 -9.20
N TRP A 476 -4.59 -22.17 -9.49
CA TRP A 476 -5.67 -21.32 -9.99
C TRP A 476 -6.71 -21.17 -8.89
N LEU A 477 -6.91 -19.94 -8.41
CA LEU A 477 -7.83 -19.65 -7.31
C LEU A 477 -9.05 -18.89 -7.86
N PRO A 478 -10.08 -19.60 -8.39
CA PRO A 478 -11.28 -18.96 -8.92
C PRO A 478 -12.04 -18.19 -7.84
N VAL A 479 -12.38 -16.95 -8.10
CA VAL A 479 -13.15 -16.07 -7.23
C VAL A 479 -14.35 -15.54 -8.02
N ASP A 480 -15.55 -15.92 -7.58
CA ASP A 480 -16.80 -15.54 -8.24
C ASP A 480 -17.17 -14.10 -7.90
N VAL A 481 -17.18 -13.26 -8.93
CA VAL A 481 -17.57 -11.85 -8.93
C VAL A 481 -19.01 -11.77 -9.42
N VAL A 482 -19.93 -11.50 -8.50
CA VAL A 482 -21.38 -11.46 -8.79
C VAL A 482 -21.92 -10.05 -8.95
N GLU A 483 -21.24 -9.06 -8.39
CA GLU A 483 -21.61 -7.64 -8.49
C GLU A 483 -20.54 -6.82 -9.23
N MET A 484 -20.89 -5.58 -9.57
CA MET A 484 -19.97 -4.68 -10.25
C MET A 484 -18.84 -4.27 -9.30
N VAL A 485 -17.59 -4.41 -9.77
CA VAL A 485 -16.40 -4.04 -9.00
C VAL A 485 -16.33 -2.53 -8.77
N ASP A 486 -16.16 -2.12 -7.51
CA ASP A 486 -15.98 -0.71 -7.13
C ASP A 486 -14.51 -0.31 -7.26
N THR A 487 -14.09 -0.01 -8.49
CA THR A 487 -12.73 0.42 -8.82
C THR A 487 -12.33 1.70 -8.09
N ASP A 488 -13.29 2.58 -7.81
CA ASP A 488 -13.02 3.87 -7.21
C ASP A 488 -12.75 3.70 -5.72
N ALA A 489 -13.46 2.79 -5.04
CA ALA A 489 -13.13 2.38 -3.68
C ALA A 489 -11.77 1.69 -3.60
N ILE A 490 -11.41 0.85 -4.57
CA ILE A 490 -10.06 0.26 -4.63
C ILE A 490 -9.02 1.38 -4.73
N ALA A 491 -9.18 2.30 -5.68
CA ALA A 491 -8.22 3.40 -5.88
C ALA A 491 -8.10 4.31 -4.63
N ARG A 492 -9.22 4.61 -3.95
CA ARG A 492 -9.22 5.40 -2.71
C ARG A 492 -8.51 4.71 -1.55
N ASN A 493 -8.68 3.39 -1.39
CA ASN A 493 -8.12 2.63 -0.28
C ASN A 493 -6.77 1.97 -0.60
N ARG A 494 -6.30 2.06 -1.85
CA ARG A 494 -5.14 1.33 -2.38
C ARG A 494 -3.92 1.43 -1.48
N GLU A 495 -3.54 2.64 -1.08
CA GLU A 495 -2.36 2.83 -0.24
C GLU A 495 -2.54 2.20 1.14
N LEU A 496 -3.72 2.30 1.75
CA LEU A 496 -4.03 1.64 3.03
C LEU A 496 -4.01 0.11 2.91
N LEU A 497 -4.52 -0.44 1.81
CA LEU A 497 -4.51 -1.88 1.53
C LEU A 497 -3.08 -2.41 1.36
N TRP A 498 -2.21 -1.66 0.67
CA TRP A 498 -0.79 -1.97 0.58
C TRP A 498 -0.05 -1.76 1.91
N ALA A 499 -0.46 -0.77 2.70
CA ALA A 499 0.14 -0.45 3.99
C ALA A 499 -0.18 -1.48 5.09
N GLU A 500 -1.37 -2.08 5.06
CA GLU A 500 -1.82 -3.10 6.01
C GLU A 500 -0.95 -4.35 6.01
N ARG A 501 -0.09 -4.53 4.98
CA ARG A 501 0.85 -5.66 4.82
C ARG A 501 1.19 -6.28 6.17
N PRO A 502 1.00 -7.59 6.38
CA PRO A 502 1.39 -8.19 7.65
C PRO A 502 2.90 -8.02 7.83
N VAL A 503 3.28 -7.00 8.61
CA VAL A 503 4.64 -6.79 9.05
C VAL A 503 4.86 -7.85 10.13
N PRO A 504 5.92 -8.68 10.05
CA PRO A 504 6.35 -9.48 11.19
C PRO A 504 6.69 -8.51 12.31
N THR A 505 5.74 -8.26 13.21
CA THR A 505 5.96 -7.43 14.38
C THR A 505 6.68 -8.29 15.40
N VAL A 506 7.97 -7.97 15.63
CA VAL A 506 8.82 -8.46 16.74
C VAL A 506 9.45 -9.87 16.53
N PRO A 507 10.72 -10.10 16.93
CA PRO A 507 11.46 -11.35 16.67
C PRO A 507 11.00 -12.59 17.46
N THR A 508 9.82 -12.59 18.07
CA THR A 508 9.45 -13.63 19.05
C THR A 508 8.27 -14.51 18.67
N VAL A 509 7.57 -14.31 17.56
CA VAL A 509 6.58 -15.29 17.10
C VAL A 509 6.42 -15.23 15.58
N PRO A 510 6.76 -16.29 14.83
CA PRO A 510 6.49 -16.32 13.40
C PRO A 510 4.99 -16.58 13.16
N THR A 511 4.27 -15.56 12.70
CA THR A 511 2.89 -15.74 12.22
C THR A 511 2.96 -16.22 10.78
N TYR A 512 2.94 -17.55 10.61
CA TYR A 512 2.85 -18.19 9.29
C TYR A 512 1.39 -18.23 8.85
N TYR A 513 1.03 -17.59 7.73
CA TYR A 513 -0.20 -17.91 7.02
C TYR A 513 0.09 -19.02 6.01
N PHE A 514 -0.20 -20.27 6.40
CA PHE A 514 -0.32 -21.38 5.46
C PHE A 514 -1.74 -21.40 4.90
N LEU A 515 -1.91 -21.21 3.59
CA LEU A 515 -3.12 -21.69 2.91
C LEU A 515 -2.91 -23.17 2.57
N CYS A 516 -3.55 -24.05 3.34
CA CYS A 516 -3.70 -25.45 2.97
C CYS A 516 -5.05 -25.57 2.24
N VAL A 517 -5.02 -25.74 0.91
CA VAL A 517 -6.19 -26.22 0.16
C VAL A 517 -6.01 -27.72 -0.01
N CYS A 518 -6.68 -28.51 0.83
CA CYS A 518 -6.68 -29.97 0.69
C CYS A 518 -7.44 -30.38 -0.57
N ASP A 519 -6.84 -31.33 -1.31
CA ASP A 519 -7.44 -32.02 -2.45
C ASP A 519 -8.74 -32.73 -2.04
N HIS A 520 -9.90 -32.16 -2.39
CA HIS A 520 -11.11 -32.86 -2.83
C HIS A 520 -12.15 -31.84 -3.32
N ILE A 521 -11.92 -31.27 -4.50
CA ILE A 521 -13.03 -30.70 -5.28
C ILE A 521 -13.79 -31.90 -5.87
N THR A 522 -14.79 -32.38 -5.14
CA THR A 522 -15.77 -33.33 -5.69
C THR A 522 -16.86 -32.50 -6.39
N PRO A 523 -17.25 -32.82 -7.63
CA PRO A 523 -18.19 -31.99 -8.39
C PRO A 523 -19.60 -32.18 -7.84
N PHE A 524 -20.22 -31.11 -7.36
CA PHE A 524 -21.67 -31.10 -7.10
C PHE A 524 -22.38 -30.24 -8.15
N TYR A 525 -22.53 -30.84 -9.33
CA TYR A 525 -23.73 -30.64 -10.14
C TYR A 525 -24.51 -31.96 -10.09
N GLN A 526 -25.60 -32.00 -9.32
CA GLN A 526 -26.77 -32.82 -9.66
C GLN A 526 -27.98 -32.41 -8.79
N PHE A 527 -28.98 -31.83 -9.45
CA PHE A 527 -30.42 -31.85 -9.15
C PHE A 527 -30.85 -32.38 -7.76
N ILE A 528 -31.36 -31.49 -6.91
CA ILE A 528 -32.78 -31.30 -6.50
C ILE A 528 -32.82 -30.15 -5.49
#